data_AF-A0A7X1GKT8-F1
#
_entry.id   AF-A0A7X1GKT8-F1
#
_cell.length_a   1.000
_cell.length_b   1.000
_cell.length_c   1.000
_cell.angle_alpha   90.00
_cell.angle_beta   90.00
_cell.angle_gamma   90.00
#
_symmetry.space_group_name_H-M   'P 1'
#
loop_
_entity.id
_entity.type
_entity.pdbx_description
1 polymer ?
#
loop_
_entity_poly.entity_id
_entity_poly.type
_entity_poly.pdbx_seq_one_letter_code
_entity_poly.pdbx_strand_id
1 'polypeptide(L)'
;MALLSKNRLSKMMLEILLKLPPGITNPKDNIVLRLGTIAFMLTTREINAAWNETKKKAARLYPDKYILDGRNVLHFNDGTVKILDKKISGKNFKKLNELAEQKQCSVDQLVSKFIAMYKKKHNKK
;
A
#
# COMPACT_ATOMS: atom_id res chain seq x y z
N MET A 1 28.97 -4.25 -7.46
CA MET A 1 28.47 -5.65 -7.41
C MET A 1 27.46 -5.73 -6.28
N ALA A 2 26.28 -6.30 -6.52
CA ALA A 2 25.32 -6.55 -5.45
C ALA A 2 25.81 -7.72 -4.59
N LEU A 3 25.97 -7.52 -3.28
CA LEU A 3 26.48 -8.53 -2.34
C LEU A 3 25.57 -9.76 -2.25
N LEU A 4 24.27 -9.57 -2.50
CA LEU A 4 23.23 -10.59 -2.47
C LEU A 4 22.27 -10.38 -3.63
N SER A 5 21.82 -11.48 -4.25
CA SER A 5 20.78 -11.38 -5.27
C SER A 5 19.47 -10.88 -4.64
N LYS A 6 18.74 -10.04 -5.39
CA LYS A 6 17.42 -9.54 -4.99
C LYS A 6 16.48 -10.66 -4.54
N ASN A 7 16.49 -11.80 -5.23
CA ASN A 7 15.66 -12.95 -4.91
C ASN A 7 16.01 -13.54 -3.54
N ARG A 8 17.31 -13.66 -3.22
CA ARG A 8 17.78 -14.19 -1.93
C ARG A 8 17.43 -13.23 -0.80
N LEU A 9 17.66 -11.93 -0.99
CA LEU A 9 17.28 -10.90 -0.02
C LEU A 9 15.76 -10.89 0.23
N SER A 10 14.96 -10.99 -0.83
CA SER A 10 13.50 -11.06 -0.72
C SER A 10 13.02 -12.30 0.06
N LYS A 11 13.68 -13.46 -0.11
CA LYS A 11 13.36 -14.67 0.68
C LYS A 11 13.64 -14.45 2.17
N MET A 12 14.81 -13.91 2.51
CA MET A 12 15.16 -13.61 3.91
C MET A 12 14.19 -12.61 4.54
N MET A 13 13.85 -11.54 3.81
CA MET A 13 12.85 -10.56 4.25
C MET A 13 11.48 -11.19 4.49
N LEU A 14 11.06 -12.14 3.65
CA LEU A 14 9.79 -12.86 3.81
C LEU A 14 9.81 -13.76 5.05
N GLU A 15 10.89 -14.50 5.29
CA GLU A 15 11.04 -15.35 6.47
C GLU A 15 10.97 -14.54 7.78
N ILE A 16 11.57 -13.34 7.80
CA ILE A 16 11.47 -12.44 8.94
C ILE A 16 10.04 -11.91 9.07
N LEU A 17 9.42 -11.48 7.97
CA LEU A 17 8.05 -10.96 7.94
C LEU A 17 7.05 -11.96 8.55
N LEU A 18 7.20 -13.25 8.26
CA LEU A 18 6.32 -14.31 8.78
C LEU A 18 6.44 -14.53 10.29
N LYS A 19 7.57 -14.12 10.89
CA LYS A 19 7.83 -14.21 12.33
C LYS A 19 7.40 -12.94 13.08
N LEU A 20 7.01 -11.88 12.35
CA LEU A 20 6.55 -10.65 12.98
C LEU A 20 5.14 -10.84 13.55
N PRO A 21 4.86 -10.38 14.77
CA PRO A 21 3.50 -10.37 15.30
C PRO A 21 2.59 -9.49 14.42
N PRO A 22 1.29 -9.83 14.36
CA PRO A 22 0.30 -9.01 13.65
C PRO A 22 0.21 -7.61 14.26
N GLY A 23 -0.12 -6.63 13.43
CA GLY A 23 -0.30 -5.23 13.87
C GLY A 23 0.99 -4.41 14.00
N ILE A 24 2.16 -4.94 13.62
CA ILE A 24 3.39 -4.15 13.58
C ILE A 24 3.27 -2.99 12.59
N THR A 25 3.55 -1.79 13.10
CA THR A 25 3.78 -0.58 12.29
C THR A 25 5.14 -0.64 11.61
N ASN A 26 5.22 -0.21 10.36
CA ASN A 26 6.48 -0.19 9.58
C ASN A 26 7.19 -1.56 9.50
N PRO A 27 6.55 -2.58 8.90
CA PRO A 27 7.12 -3.94 8.83
C PRO A 27 8.47 -3.96 8.10
N LYS A 28 8.67 -3.08 7.12
CA LYS A 28 9.94 -2.96 6.38
C LYS A 28 11.11 -2.62 7.30
N ASP A 29 10.96 -1.60 8.14
CA ASP A 29 12.05 -1.12 8.99
C ASP A 29 12.38 -2.14 10.06
N ASN A 30 11.36 -2.81 10.60
CA ASN A 30 11.53 -3.97 11.49
C ASN A 30 12.30 -5.11 10.82
N ILE A 31 12.01 -5.42 9.56
CA ILE A 31 12.74 -6.44 8.79
C ILE A 31 14.19 -6.03 8.56
N VAL A 32 14.42 -4.78 8.16
CA VAL A 32 15.76 -4.22 7.93
C VAL A 32 16.60 -4.29 9.22
N LEU A 33 16.01 -3.94 10.35
CA LEU A 33 16.66 -4.06 11.66
C LEU A 33 17.06 -5.51 11.97
N ARG A 34 16.14 -6.46 11.72
CA ARG A 34 16.37 -7.90 11.98
C ARG A 34 17.31 -8.58 10.98
N LEU A 35 17.52 -7.99 9.80
CA LEU A 35 18.57 -8.41 8.85
C LEU A 35 19.97 -8.05 9.35
N GLY A 36 20.09 -7.09 10.27
CA GLY A 36 21.34 -6.73 10.92
C GLY A 36 22.43 -6.31 9.93
N THR A 37 23.62 -6.88 10.07
CA THR A 37 24.82 -6.58 9.26
C THR A 37 24.58 -6.72 7.75
N ILE A 38 23.69 -7.62 7.33
CA ILE A 38 23.34 -7.80 5.92
C ILE A 38 22.70 -6.53 5.36
N ALA A 39 21.80 -5.90 6.13
CA ALA A 39 21.15 -4.66 5.69
C ALA A 39 22.14 -3.48 5.60
N PHE A 40 23.13 -3.41 6.50
CA PHE A 40 24.15 -2.36 6.47
C PHE A 40 25.05 -2.42 5.23
N MET A 41 25.21 -3.60 4.62
CA MET A 41 26.01 -3.78 3.41
C MET A 41 25.23 -3.52 2.11
N LEU A 42 23.94 -3.21 2.21
CA LEU A 42 23.05 -3.03 1.06
C LEU A 42 22.67 -1.57 0.89
N THR A 43 22.51 -1.16 -0.36
CA THR A 43 21.99 0.15 -0.68
C THR A 43 20.48 0.23 -0.39
N THR A 44 19.99 1.44 -0.10
CA THR A 44 18.56 1.70 0.04
C THR A 44 17.75 1.23 -1.18
N ARG A 45 18.35 1.32 -2.38
CA ARG A 45 17.74 0.85 -3.63
C ARG A 45 17.55 -0.67 -3.65
N GLU A 46 18.55 -1.44 -3.23
CA GLU A 46 18.48 -2.91 -3.15
C GLU A 46 17.46 -3.36 -2.12
N ILE A 47 17.45 -2.72 -0.94
CA ILE A 47 16.48 -2.98 0.12
C ILE A 47 15.05 -2.73 -0.39
N ASN A 48 14.81 -1.59 -1.05
CA ASN A 48 13.51 -1.24 -1.60
C ASN A 48 13.04 -2.21 -2.68
N ALA A 49 13.94 -2.61 -3.57
CA ALA A 49 13.64 -3.57 -4.64
C ALA A 49 13.25 -4.94 -4.06
N ALA A 50 14.02 -5.45 -3.09
CA ALA A 50 13.69 -6.71 -2.42
C ALA A 50 12.41 -6.61 -1.61
N TRP A 51 12.17 -5.50 -0.90
CA TRP A 51 10.94 -5.28 -0.15
C TRP A 51 9.69 -5.31 -1.04
N ASN A 52 9.74 -4.65 -2.21
CA ASN A 52 8.64 -4.70 -3.18
C ASN A 52 8.33 -6.12 -3.65
N GLU A 53 9.35 -6.96 -3.82
CA GLU A 53 9.16 -8.36 -4.17
C GLU A 53 8.61 -9.19 -3.01
N THR A 54 9.09 -8.94 -1.80
CA THR A 54 8.61 -9.57 -0.56
C THR A 54 7.13 -9.30 -0.33
N LYS A 55 6.66 -8.07 -0.49
CA LYS A 55 5.24 -7.72 -0.36
C LYS A 55 4.35 -8.53 -1.31
N LYS A 56 4.76 -8.63 -2.59
CA LYS A 56 4.05 -9.41 -3.60
C LYS A 56 4.03 -10.91 -3.26
N LYS A 57 5.15 -11.46 -2.79
CA LYS A 57 5.24 -12.86 -2.36
C LYS A 57 4.37 -13.12 -1.12
N ALA A 58 4.41 -12.24 -0.13
CA ALA A 58 3.63 -12.37 1.09
C ALA A 58 2.13 -12.45 0.80
N ALA A 59 1.60 -11.48 0.03
CA ALA A 59 0.18 -11.49 -0.34
C ALA A 59 -0.23 -12.64 -1.26
N ARG A 60 0.69 -13.16 -2.08
CA ARG A 60 0.42 -14.30 -2.97
C ARG A 60 0.47 -15.66 -2.26
N LEU A 61 1.46 -15.85 -1.40
CA LEU A 61 1.72 -17.14 -0.74
C LEU A 61 0.94 -17.30 0.57
N TYR A 62 0.61 -16.18 1.23
CA TYR A 62 -0.08 -16.15 2.52
C TYR A 62 -1.25 -15.14 2.49
N PRO A 63 -2.24 -15.34 1.60
CA PRO A 63 -3.38 -14.43 1.47
C PRO A 63 -4.28 -14.42 2.72
N ASP A 64 -4.21 -15.48 3.53
CA ASP A 64 -4.83 -15.59 4.86
C ASP A 64 -4.23 -14.62 5.89
N LYS A 65 -2.96 -14.23 5.72
CA LYS A 65 -2.23 -13.36 6.66
C LYS A 65 -1.95 -11.96 6.14
N TYR A 66 -1.86 -11.78 4.82
CA TYR A 66 -1.45 -10.50 4.25
C TYR A 66 -2.31 -10.09 3.06
N ILE A 67 -2.60 -8.79 3.01
CA ILE A 67 -3.26 -8.14 1.89
C ILE A 67 -2.31 -7.07 1.35
N LEU A 68 -2.04 -7.11 0.04
CA LEU A 68 -1.36 -6.01 -0.65
C LEU A 68 -2.41 -5.07 -1.22
N ASP A 69 -2.47 -3.84 -0.70
CA ASP A 69 -3.43 -2.88 -1.20
C ASP A 69 -3.04 -2.30 -2.56
N GLY A 70 -3.97 -1.54 -3.14
CA GLY A 70 -3.77 -0.89 -4.42
C GLY A 70 -2.72 0.22 -4.44
N ARG A 71 -2.17 0.63 -3.30
CA ARG A 71 -1.06 1.59 -3.16
C ARG A 71 0.28 0.88 -2.94
N ASN A 72 0.32 -0.45 -3.12
CA ASN A 72 1.49 -1.29 -2.87
C ASN A 72 1.94 -1.24 -1.39
N VAL A 73 1.00 -1.03 -0.46
CA VAL A 73 1.19 -1.14 0.98
C VAL A 73 0.74 -2.51 1.44
N LEU A 74 1.59 -3.20 2.19
CA LEU A 74 1.29 -4.51 2.74
C LEU A 74 0.61 -4.33 4.10
N HIS A 75 -0.55 -4.93 4.24
CA HIS A 75 -1.32 -4.94 5.48
C HIS A 75 -1.47 -6.37 6.01
N PHE A 76 -1.68 -6.51 7.31
CA PHE A 76 -2.11 -7.78 7.90
C PHE A 76 -3.57 -8.03 7.57
N ASN A 77 -3.93 -9.25 7.23
CA ASN A 77 -5.32 -9.65 6.98
C ASN A 77 -6.01 -9.93 8.31
N ASP A 78 -6.22 -8.89 9.13
CA ASP A 78 -6.88 -8.95 10.43
C ASP A 78 -8.36 -8.55 10.37
N GLY A 79 -8.91 -8.43 9.16
CA GLY A 79 -10.29 -7.98 8.92
C GLY A 79 -10.52 -6.47 9.08
N THR A 80 -9.52 -5.70 9.51
CA THR A 80 -9.64 -4.23 9.65
C THR A 80 -9.32 -3.49 8.34
N VAL A 81 -8.63 -4.17 7.42
CA VAL A 81 -8.15 -3.59 6.16
C VAL A 81 -9.27 -3.49 5.14
N LYS A 82 -9.75 -2.26 4.92
CA LYS A 82 -10.64 -1.95 3.79
C LYS A 82 -9.81 -1.74 2.53
N ILE A 83 -9.86 -2.70 1.62
CA ILE A 83 -9.30 -2.53 0.27
C ILE A 83 -10.05 -1.38 -0.41
N LEU A 84 -9.31 -0.39 -0.89
CA LEU A 84 -9.89 0.74 -1.62
C LEU A 84 -10.53 0.24 -2.92
N ASP A 85 -11.82 0.50 -3.09
CA ASP A 85 -12.46 0.35 -4.38
C ASP A 85 -11.91 1.41 -5.34
N LYS A 86 -11.35 0.95 -6.46
CA LYS A 86 -10.76 1.79 -7.50
C LYS A 86 -11.67 1.95 -8.70
N LYS A 87 -12.79 1.22 -8.77
CA LYS A 87 -13.64 1.22 -9.94
C LYS A 87 -14.74 2.25 -9.76
N ILE A 88 -14.81 3.18 -10.70
CA ILE A 88 -16.00 3.98 -10.94
C ILE A 88 -16.66 3.45 -12.22
N SER A 89 -17.98 3.29 -12.21
CA SER A 89 -18.70 2.89 -13.43
C SER A 89 -18.54 3.97 -14.49
N GLY A 90 -18.45 3.59 -15.77
CA GLY A 90 -18.33 4.55 -16.87
C GLY A 90 -19.47 5.58 -16.90
N LYS A 91 -20.68 5.15 -16.51
CA LYS A 91 -21.85 6.03 -16.36
C LYS A 91 -21.63 7.11 -15.30
N ASN A 92 -21.07 6.75 -14.14
CA ASN A 92 -20.78 7.72 -13.08
C ASN A 92 -19.59 8.62 -13.44
N PHE A 93 -18.59 8.07 -14.12
CA PHE A 93 -17.46 8.86 -14.61
C PHE A 93 -17.90 9.92 -15.62
N LYS A 94 -18.79 9.57 -16.56
CA LYS A 94 -19.35 10.54 -17.52
C LYS A 94 -20.10 11.67 -16.83
N LYS A 95 -20.97 11.33 -15.86
CA LYS A 95 -21.69 12.31 -15.04
C LYS A 95 -20.76 13.26 -14.28
N LEU A 96 -19.65 12.74 -13.74
CA LEU A 96 -18.66 13.58 -13.06
C LEU A 96 -17.97 14.56 -14.02
N ASN A 97 -17.68 14.14 -15.25
CA ASN A 97 -17.11 15.02 -16.28
C ASN A 97 -18.11 16.11 -16.69
N GLU A 98 -19.36 15.74 -16.96
CA GLU A 98 -20.42 16.71 -17.30
C GLU A 98 -20.59 17.77 -16.20
N LEU A 99 -20.58 17.36 -14.92
CA LEU A 99 -20.64 18.28 -13.79
C LEU A 99 -19.39 19.14 -13.64
N ALA A 100 -18.22 18.58 -13.96
CA ALA A 100 -16.95 19.29 -13.89
C ALA A 100 -16.87 20.38 -14.97
N GLU A 101 -17.33 20.08 -16.19
CA GLU A 101 -17.49 21.04 -17.29
C GLU A 101 -18.45 22.17 -16.93
N GLN A 102 -19.63 21.85 -16.40
CA GLN A 102 -20.60 22.86 -15.94
C GLN A 102 -20.04 23.80 -14.87
N LYS A 103 -19.11 23.31 -14.04
CA LYS A 103 -18.47 24.07 -12.96
C LYS A 103 -17.10 24.64 -13.35
N GLN A 104 -16.69 24.50 -14.61
CA GLN A 104 -15.39 24.91 -15.14
C GLN A 104 -14.23 24.50 -14.22
N CYS A 105 -14.23 23.25 -13.77
CA CYS A 105 -13.21 22.72 -12.88
C CYS A 105 -12.82 21.31 -13.31
N SER A 106 -11.73 20.78 -12.76
CA SER A 106 -11.38 19.38 -13.00
C SER A 106 -12.29 18.44 -12.19
N VAL A 107 -12.44 17.20 -12.68
CA VAL A 107 -13.16 16.15 -11.93
C VAL A 107 -12.57 15.97 -10.53
N ASP A 108 -11.25 16.07 -10.39
CA ASP A 108 -10.56 15.96 -9.10
C ASP A 108 -10.92 17.10 -8.12
N GLN A 109 -10.97 18.33 -8.62
CA GLN A 109 -11.42 19.49 -7.83
C GLN A 109 -12.90 19.35 -7.44
N LEU A 110 -13.74 18.84 -8.34
CA LEU A 110 -15.15 18.58 -8.07
C LEU A 110 -15.32 17.56 -6.95
N VAL A 111 -14.61 16.43 -7.03
CA VAL A 111 -14.61 15.38 -5.99
C VAL A 111 -14.11 15.93 -4.66
N SER A 112 -13.04 16.72 -4.66
CA SER A 112 -12.50 17.36 -3.46
C SER A 112 -13.53 18.29 -2.80
N LYS A 113 -14.26 19.08 -3.59
CA LYS A 113 -15.37 19.93 -3.09
C LYS A 113 -16.50 19.09 -2.49
N PHE A 114 -16.90 17.99 -3.14
CA PHE A 114 -17.93 17.09 -2.61
C PHE A 114 -17.52 16.46 -1.28
N ILE A 115 -16.28 15.98 -1.16
CA ILE A 115 -15.74 15.41 0.10
C ILE A 115 -15.77 16.46 1.21
N ALA A 116 -15.35 17.70 0.92
CA ALA A 116 -15.34 18.79 1.89
C ALA A 116 -16.76 19.14 2.38
N MET A 117 -17.73 19.25 1.47
CA MET A 117 -19.13 19.51 1.83
C MET A 117 -19.73 18.38 2.67
N TYR A 118 -19.46 17.12 2.28
CA TYR A 118 -19.94 15.95 3.00
C TYR A 118 -19.41 15.91 4.44
N LYS A 119 -18.09 16.11 4.63
CA LYS A 119 -17.47 16.19 5.96
C LYS A 119 -18.06 17.32 6.81
N LYS A 120 -18.24 18.52 6.23
CA LYS A 120 -18.82 19.68 6.94
C LYS A 120 -20.26 19.43 7.40
N LYS A 121 -21.06 18.69 6.61
CA LYS A 121 -22.43 18.32 6.98
C LYS A 121 -22.47 17.27 8.09
N HIS A 122 -21.51 16.34 8.12
CA HIS A 122 -21.46 15.26 9.11
C HIS A 122 -20.75 15.64 10.42
N ASN A 123 -19.84 16.63 10.44
CA ASN A 123 -19.21 17.14 11.67
C ASN A 123 -20.07 18.18 12.43
N LYS A 124 -21.29 18.48 11.96
CA LYS A 124 -22.23 19.42 12.62
C LYS A 124 -23.23 18.71 13.54
N LYS A 125 -22.94 17.49 13.98
CA LYS A 125 -23.70 16.75 14.99
C LYS A 125 -22.85 16.55 16.23
#